data_AF-A0A2Z5PIW0-F1
#
_entry.id   AF-A0A2Z5PIW0-F1
#
_cell.length_a   1.000
_cell.length_b   1.000
_cell.length_c   1.000
_cell.angle_alpha   90.00
_cell.angle_beta   90.00
_cell.angle_gamma   90.00
#
_symmetry.space_group_name_H-M   'P 1'
#
loop_
_entity.id
_entity.type
_entity.pdbx_description
1 polymer ?
#
loop_
_entity_poly.entity_id
_entity_poly.type
_entity_poly.pdbx_seq_one_letter_code
_entity_poly.pdbx_strand_id
1 'polypeptide(L)'
;MFKKVLIANRGEIAVRVIRACKELGIKTVAVFSEADEHSLYRNIADECYPIGEPPASKSYLNMERILKVAEKAGVDAVHPGYGFLSENVKFADECHKRGIEFIGPPTNAIDVMGSKINAKKAMKTAGVPVLPGREEAIESEEEAIEVADEIGYPVIIKASAGGGGIGMNVVYNKEELVDTIQSTKSIAQSAFGDSTVFIEKYLEKPRHIEIQIVADKFGNVIHLGDRECSIQRRHQKLIEESPSPIMTEELRERMGNAAVKAAKAINYHSVGTVEFLYSKGEFYFLEMNTRVQVEHPITEVVTGVDIVKEQIKIAAGKKLSYKQDEITFRGHAIECRVNAEDAINDFVPAPGKIKYYRSPGGPGVRLDSGVFGGAEIPPYYDSMVAKIITYGLTREEAIERMKRALSEYMVLGIITNIPFHRAVIEEDNFLKGNLSTHYVEDNLCSFRKAMVNYALEAKDREKIFSEKVFHGNKKVIAIAGGLNAYITSLSNKNKDKYDKN
;
A
#
# COMPACT_ATOMS: atom_id res chain seq x y z
N MET A 1 -21.81 0.21 -18.95
CA MET A 1 -21.02 -0.60 -18.00
C MET A 1 -20.19 -1.55 -18.83
N PHE A 2 -18.95 -1.83 -18.42
CA PHE A 2 -18.12 -2.82 -19.10
C PHE A 2 -18.73 -4.22 -19.00
N LYS A 3 -18.46 -5.07 -19.98
CA LYS A 3 -18.79 -6.49 -19.97
C LYS A 3 -17.63 -7.31 -19.39
N LYS A 4 -16.38 -6.94 -19.71
CA LYS A 4 -15.18 -7.66 -19.28
C LYS A 4 -14.03 -6.71 -18.95
N VAL A 5 -13.41 -6.90 -17.78
CA VAL A 5 -12.28 -6.10 -17.29
C VAL A 5 -11.08 -7.00 -17.04
N LEU A 6 -9.91 -6.61 -17.54
CA LEU A 6 -8.63 -7.21 -17.16
C LEU A 6 -8.05 -6.51 -15.93
N ILE A 7 -7.57 -7.28 -14.97
CA ILE A 7 -6.87 -6.77 -13.80
C ILE A 7 -5.37 -6.94 -14.02
N ALA A 8 -4.67 -5.83 -14.31
CA ALA A 8 -3.23 -5.80 -14.58
C ALA A 8 -2.42 -5.70 -13.27
N ASN A 9 -2.73 -6.57 -12.30
CA ASN A 9 -2.11 -6.58 -10.98
C ASN A 9 -2.21 -7.99 -10.36
N ARG A 10 -1.71 -8.14 -9.13
CA ARG A 10 -1.66 -9.38 -8.36
C ARG A 10 -2.15 -9.19 -6.92
N GLY A 11 -2.03 -10.22 -6.10
CA GLY A 11 -2.22 -10.13 -4.65
C GLY A 11 -3.61 -9.69 -4.22
N GLU A 12 -3.70 -8.99 -3.09
CA GLU A 12 -4.98 -8.58 -2.49
C GLU A 12 -5.74 -7.59 -3.38
N ILE A 13 -5.06 -6.64 -4.04
CA ILE A 13 -5.73 -5.65 -4.86
C ILE A 13 -6.39 -6.28 -6.08
N ALA A 14 -5.79 -7.32 -6.65
CA ALA A 14 -6.44 -8.08 -7.71
C ALA A 14 -7.73 -8.75 -7.21
N VAL A 15 -7.70 -9.34 -6.01
CA VAL A 15 -8.89 -9.90 -5.36
C VAL A 15 -9.96 -8.82 -5.13
N ARG A 16 -9.56 -7.65 -4.62
CA ARG A 16 -10.45 -6.51 -4.34
C ARG A 16 -11.18 -6.01 -5.59
N VAL A 17 -10.46 -5.87 -6.71
CA VAL A 17 -11.03 -5.43 -7.98
C VAL A 17 -11.94 -6.51 -8.57
N ILE A 18 -11.54 -7.78 -8.52
CA ILE A 18 -12.37 -8.90 -8.99
C ILE A 18 -13.71 -8.93 -8.25
N ARG A 19 -13.70 -8.74 -6.92
CA ARG A 19 -14.92 -8.66 -6.10
C ARG A 19 -15.84 -7.51 -6.57
N ALA A 20 -15.30 -6.31 -6.78
CA ALA A 20 -16.08 -5.17 -7.29
C ALA A 20 -16.69 -5.46 -8.66
N CYS A 21 -15.90 -6.00 -9.60
CA CYS A 21 -16.39 -6.38 -10.93
C CYS A 21 -17.53 -7.40 -10.85
N LYS A 22 -17.39 -8.45 -10.04
CA LYS A 22 -18.44 -9.48 -9.89
C LYS A 22 -19.75 -8.90 -9.35
N GLU A 23 -19.67 -8.04 -8.34
CA GLU A 23 -20.86 -7.37 -7.77
C GLU A 23 -21.52 -6.40 -8.76
N LEU A 24 -20.75 -5.86 -9.72
CA LEU A 24 -21.26 -5.06 -10.84
C LEU A 24 -21.70 -5.90 -12.05
N GLY A 25 -21.62 -7.23 -12.00
CA GLY A 25 -21.97 -8.12 -13.10
C GLY A 25 -20.98 -8.13 -14.27
N ILE A 26 -19.72 -7.78 -14.01
CA ILE A 26 -18.65 -7.65 -15.01
C ILE A 26 -17.74 -8.89 -14.95
N LYS A 27 -17.45 -9.48 -16.11
CA LYS A 27 -16.49 -10.59 -16.24
C LYS A 27 -15.06 -10.14 -15.98
N THR A 28 -14.24 -10.97 -15.37
CA THR A 28 -12.88 -10.60 -14.96
C THR A 28 -11.82 -11.48 -15.59
N VAL A 29 -10.77 -10.86 -16.11
CA VAL A 29 -9.55 -11.51 -16.60
C VAL A 29 -8.39 -11.18 -15.67
N ALA A 30 -7.69 -12.18 -15.16
CA ALA A 30 -6.47 -11.99 -14.39
C ALA A 30 -5.22 -12.35 -15.21
N VAL A 31 -4.10 -11.70 -14.90
CA VAL A 31 -2.77 -12.06 -15.40
C VAL A 31 -1.90 -12.55 -14.25
N PHE A 32 -0.99 -13.49 -14.53
CA PHE A 32 -0.12 -14.04 -13.49
C PHE A 32 1.27 -14.37 -14.02
N SER A 33 2.29 -14.17 -13.19
CA SER A 33 3.62 -14.71 -13.43
C SER A 33 3.70 -16.19 -13.03
N GLU A 34 4.76 -16.89 -13.41
CA GLU A 34 5.04 -18.26 -12.96
C GLU A 34 5.07 -18.39 -11.42
N ALA A 35 5.56 -17.37 -10.70
CA ALA A 35 5.57 -17.37 -9.23
C ALA A 35 4.18 -17.20 -8.60
N ASP A 36 3.19 -16.69 -9.34
CA ASP A 36 1.81 -16.52 -8.88
C ASP A 36 0.86 -17.60 -9.46
N GLU A 37 1.39 -18.72 -9.98
CA GLU A 37 0.58 -19.79 -10.57
C GLU A 37 -0.48 -20.33 -9.58
N HIS A 38 -0.25 -20.26 -8.28
CA HIS A 38 -1.21 -20.75 -7.28
C HIS A 38 -1.90 -19.63 -6.48
N SER A 39 -1.80 -18.38 -6.93
CA SER A 39 -2.33 -17.22 -6.21
C SER A 39 -3.86 -17.16 -6.22
N LEU A 40 -4.45 -16.69 -5.12
CA LEU A 40 -5.90 -16.72 -4.88
C LEU A 40 -6.70 -16.03 -5.99
N TYR A 41 -6.22 -14.89 -6.47
CA TYR A 41 -6.92 -14.09 -7.48
C TYR A 41 -7.12 -14.85 -8.79
N ARG A 42 -6.26 -15.83 -9.13
CA ARG A 42 -6.46 -16.70 -10.31
C ARG A 42 -7.70 -17.57 -10.17
N ASN A 43 -7.90 -18.12 -8.98
CA ASN A 43 -9.00 -19.08 -8.73
C ASN A 43 -10.37 -18.41 -8.71
N ILE A 44 -10.42 -17.09 -8.51
CA ILE A 44 -11.67 -16.35 -8.43
C ILE A 44 -11.95 -15.51 -9.68
N ALA A 45 -10.99 -15.27 -10.58
CA ALA A 45 -11.27 -14.64 -11.86
C ALA A 45 -12.02 -15.60 -12.81
N ASP A 46 -12.79 -15.08 -13.76
CA ASP A 46 -13.45 -15.89 -14.79
C ASP A 46 -12.45 -16.47 -15.80
N GLU A 47 -11.37 -15.74 -16.11
CA GLU A 47 -10.31 -16.15 -17.04
C GLU A 47 -8.93 -15.74 -16.49
N CYS A 48 -7.89 -16.54 -16.77
CA CYS A 48 -6.52 -16.26 -16.32
C CYS A 48 -5.50 -16.56 -17.41
N TYR A 49 -4.48 -15.70 -17.54
CA TYR A 49 -3.41 -15.86 -18.53
C TYR A 49 -2.01 -15.65 -17.94
N PRO A 50 -1.03 -16.52 -18.29
CA PRO A 50 0.34 -16.34 -17.86
C PRO A 50 0.99 -15.17 -18.61
N ILE A 51 1.79 -14.38 -17.92
CA ILE A 51 2.58 -13.25 -18.46
C ILE A 51 4.10 -13.43 -18.25
N GLY A 52 4.50 -14.63 -17.82
CA GLY A 52 5.87 -15.16 -17.85
C GLY A 52 6.62 -15.15 -16.52
N GLU A 53 7.94 -15.10 -16.60
CA GLU A 53 8.84 -15.35 -15.46
C GLU A 53 8.62 -14.45 -14.22
N PRO A 54 9.05 -14.90 -13.03
CA PRO A 54 8.80 -14.19 -11.77
C PRO A 54 9.27 -12.71 -11.69
N PRO A 55 10.44 -12.29 -12.21
CA PRO A 55 10.85 -10.89 -12.09
C PRO A 55 9.80 -9.93 -12.65
N ALA A 56 9.43 -8.89 -11.90
CA ALA A 56 8.37 -7.96 -12.30
C ALA A 56 8.63 -7.33 -13.69
N SER A 57 9.89 -7.02 -14.02
CA SER A 57 10.30 -6.51 -15.34
C SER A 57 10.00 -7.47 -16.50
N LYS A 58 9.95 -8.78 -16.22
CA LYS A 58 9.59 -9.82 -17.19
C LYS A 58 8.11 -10.17 -17.18
N SER A 59 7.34 -9.75 -16.16
CA SER A 59 5.92 -10.07 -15.98
C SER A 59 5.05 -8.81 -15.82
N TYR A 60 4.76 -8.38 -14.59
CA TYR A 60 3.76 -7.33 -14.30
C TYR A 60 4.14 -5.93 -14.79
N LEU A 61 5.41 -5.67 -15.12
CA LEU A 61 5.87 -4.43 -15.77
C LEU A 61 6.01 -4.57 -17.29
N ASN A 62 5.75 -5.75 -17.84
CA ASN A 62 5.81 -5.99 -19.29
C ASN A 62 4.49 -5.60 -19.95
N MET A 63 4.40 -4.33 -20.34
CA MET A 63 3.24 -3.74 -21.00
C MET A 63 2.78 -4.55 -22.22
N GLU A 64 3.71 -4.97 -23.08
CA GLU A 64 3.40 -5.69 -24.33
C GLU A 64 2.70 -7.03 -24.03
N ARG A 65 3.17 -7.78 -23.03
CA ARG A 65 2.53 -9.06 -22.64
C ARG A 65 1.12 -8.85 -22.10
N ILE A 66 0.93 -7.84 -21.25
CA ILE A 66 -0.38 -7.54 -20.66
C ILE A 66 -1.36 -7.07 -21.76
N LEU A 67 -0.93 -6.18 -22.66
CA LEU A 67 -1.76 -5.68 -23.76
C LEU A 67 -2.14 -6.81 -24.73
N LYS A 68 -1.22 -7.72 -25.06
CA LYS A 68 -1.52 -8.91 -25.88
C LYS A 68 -2.60 -9.80 -25.24
N VAL A 69 -2.54 -9.99 -23.91
CA VAL A 69 -3.58 -10.72 -23.18
C VAL A 69 -4.92 -9.96 -23.25
N ALA A 70 -4.90 -8.64 -23.03
CA ALA A 70 -6.10 -7.81 -23.06
C ALA A 70 -6.81 -7.89 -24.42
N GLU A 71 -6.07 -7.78 -25.53
CA GLU A 71 -6.57 -7.94 -26.89
C GLU A 71 -7.12 -9.36 -27.13
N LYS A 72 -6.36 -10.39 -26.75
CA LYS A 72 -6.76 -11.80 -26.91
C LYS A 72 -8.03 -12.14 -26.15
N ALA A 73 -8.19 -11.61 -24.93
CA ALA A 73 -9.34 -11.88 -24.08
C ALA A 73 -10.57 -11.02 -24.43
N GLY A 74 -10.41 -10.01 -25.31
CA GLY A 74 -11.47 -9.10 -25.75
C GLY A 74 -12.05 -8.31 -24.58
N VAL A 75 -11.19 -7.70 -23.76
CA VAL A 75 -11.65 -6.88 -22.63
C VAL A 75 -12.03 -5.47 -23.06
N ASP A 76 -13.01 -4.88 -22.38
CA ASP A 76 -13.41 -3.49 -22.61
C ASP A 76 -12.48 -2.51 -21.88
N ALA A 77 -11.89 -2.96 -20.76
CA ALA A 77 -11.10 -2.10 -19.90
C ALA A 77 -10.03 -2.86 -19.11
N VAL A 78 -9.01 -2.12 -18.66
CA VAL A 78 -7.93 -2.60 -17.78
C VAL A 78 -7.97 -1.83 -16.47
N HIS A 79 -8.02 -2.54 -15.35
CA HIS A 79 -7.81 -2.00 -14.02
C HIS A 79 -6.38 -2.27 -13.56
N PRO A 80 -5.55 -1.24 -13.34
CA PRO A 80 -4.15 -1.45 -13.00
C PRO A 80 -3.90 -1.68 -11.51
N GLY A 81 -4.90 -1.44 -10.64
CA GLY A 81 -4.73 -1.56 -9.19
C GLY A 81 -3.82 -0.44 -8.66
N TYR A 82 -2.83 -0.80 -7.86
CA TYR A 82 -1.76 0.10 -7.41
C TYR A 82 -0.38 -0.52 -7.64
N GLY A 83 0.65 0.31 -7.71
CA GLY A 83 1.99 -0.13 -8.10
C GLY A 83 2.03 -0.65 -9.54
N PHE A 84 3.14 -1.28 -9.92
CA PHE A 84 3.38 -1.74 -11.29
C PHE A 84 3.14 -0.65 -12.34
N LEU A 85 2.10 -0.79 -13.15
CA LEU A 85 1.77 0.08 -14.28
C LEU A 85 0.64 1.08 -13.97
N SER A 86 0.19 1.19 -12.72
CA SER A 86 -0.95 2.04 -12.33
C SER A 86 -0.74 3.53 -12.55
N GLU A 87 0.51 3.98 -12.55
CA GLU A 87 0.88 5.39 -12.78
C GLU A 87 1.80 5.50 -14.01
N ASN A 88 1.69 4.54 -14.94
CA ASN A 88 2.50 4.53 -16.16
C ASN A 88 1.73 5.15 -17.33
N VAL A 89 2.10 6.38 -17.69
CA VAL A 89 1.51 7.16 -18.79
C VAL A 89 1.48 6.36 -20.11
N LYS A 90 2.61 5.71 -20.46
CA LYS A 90 2.73 4.94 -21.71
C LYS A 90 1.78 3.77 -21.75
N PHE A 91 1.59 3.07 -20.62
CA PHE A 91 0.65 1.95 -20.54
C PHE A 91 -0.79 2.40 -20.73
N ALA A 92 -1.20 3.49 -20.08
CA ALA A 92 -2.53 4.07 -20.25
C ALA A 92 -2.78 4.52 -21.69
N ASP A 93 -1.82 5.20 -22.33
CA ASP A 93 -1.92 5.61 -23.73
C ASP A 93 -2.04 4.41 -24.68
N GLU A 94 -1.25 3.34 -24.46
CA GLU A 94 -1.33 2.13 -25.29
C GLU A 94 -2.66 1.38 -25.11
N CYS A 95 -3.28 1.42 -23.92
CA CYS A 95 -4.64 0.90 -23.74
C CYS A 95 -5.63 1.67 -24.64
N HIS A 96 -5.61 3.01 -24.59
CA HIS A 96 -6.51 3.85 -25.38
C HIS A 96 -6.34 3.68 -26.90
N LYS A 97 -5.10 3.55 -27.38
CA LYS A 97 -4.81 3.29 -28.81
C LYS A 97 -5.43 1.98 -29.31
N ARG A 98 -5.70 1.04 -28.40
CA ARG A 98 -6.29 -0.28 -28.69
C ARG A 98 -7.79 -0.33 -28.44
N GLY A 99 -8.42 0.81 -28.10
CA GLY A 99 -9.83 0.87 -27.74
C GLY A 99 -10.16 0.21 -26.41
N ILE A 100 -9.16 0.03 -25.53
CA ILE A 100 -9.31 -0.53 -24.20
C ILE A 100 -9.28 0.63 -23.20
N GLU A 101 -10.33 0.77 -22.40
CA GLU A 101 -10.38 1.83 -21.39
C GLU A 101 -9.38 1.57 -20.26
N PHE A 102 -8.57 2.56 -19.91
CA PHE A 102 -7.75 2.52 -18.70
C PHE A 102 -8.58 2.97 -17.50
N ILE A 103 -8.83 2.09 -16.52
CA ILE A 103 -9.59 2.42 -15.29
C ILE A 103 -8.67 3.19 -14.33
N GLY A 104 -8.47 4.46 -14.65
CA GLY A 104 -7.59 5.38 -13.95
C GLY A 104 -7.80 6.82 -14.43
N PRO A 105 -6.96 7.75 -13.98
CA PRO A 105 -7.03 9.15 -14.38
C PRO A 105 -6.55 9.37 -15.82
N PRO A 106 -6.77 10.58 -16.37
CA PRO A 106 -6.29 10.90 -17.71
C PRO A 106 -4.75 10.99 -17.72
N THR A 107 -4.13 10.68 -18.85
CA THR A 107 -2.67 10.54 -18.96
C THR A 107 -1.92 11.83 -18.66
N ASN A 108 -2.52 13.00 -18.94
CA ASN A 108 -1.96 14.30 -18.55
C ASN A 108 -1.88 14.46 -17.01
N ALA A 109 -2.84 13.95 -16.25
CA ALA A 109 -2.82 14.01 -14.80
C ALA A 109 -1.73 13.09 -14.23
N ILE A 110 -1.57 11.89 -14.80
CA ILE A 110 -0.49 10.97 -14.42
C ILE A 110 0.88 11.61 -14.70
N ASP A 111 1.06 12.23 -15.87
CA ASP A 111 2.32 12.85 -16.26
C ASP A 111 2.68 14.06 -15.38
N VAL A 112 1.73 14.97 -15.16
CA VAL A 112 1.95 16.15 -14.30
C VAL A 112 2.28 15.74 -12.87
N MET A 113 1.57 14.74 -12.31
CA MET A 113 1.79 14.30 -10.93
C MET A 113 2.97 13.36 -10.76
N GLY A 114 3.43 12.69 -11.83
CA GLY A 114 4.63 11.87 -11.81
C GLY A 114 5.93 12.68 -11.65
N SER A 115 5.90 13.98 -11.97
CA SER A 115 7.03 14.89 -11.75
C SER A 115 6.80 15.74 -10.50
N LYS A 116 7.67 15.57 -9.48
CA LYS A 116 7.60 16.35 -8.23
C LYS A 116 7.59 17.86 -8.46
N ILE A 117 8.39 18.33 -9.42
CA ILE A 117 8.51 19.75 -9.77
C ILE A 117 7.22 20.23 -10.44
N ASN A 118 6.74 19.51 -11.46
CA ASN A 118 5.52 19.92 -12.18
C ASN A 118 4.30 19.85 -11.27
N ALA A 119 4.22 18.84 -10.41
CA ALA A 119 3.17 18.67 -9.41
C ALA A 119 3.14 19.89 -8.46
N LYS A 120 4.27 20.24 -7.82
CA LYS A 120 4.35 21.39 -6.92
C LYS A 120 4.01 22.70 -7.62
N LYS A 121 4.53 22.93 -8.83
CA LYS A 121 4.19 24.12 -9.63
C LYS A 121 2.69 24.20 -9.92
N ALA A 122 2.07 23.09 -10.31
CA ALA A 122 0.62 23.02 -10.54
C ALA A 122 -0.18 23.30 -9.27
N MET A 123 0.23 22.71 -8.14
CA MET A 123 -0.42 22.91 -6.83
C MET A 123 -0.29 24.35 -6.33
N LYS A 124 0.91 24.95 -6.44
CA LYS A 124 1.14 26.36 -6.11
C LYS A 124 0.27 27.29 -6.93
N THR A 125 0.18 27.06 -8.25
CA THR A 125 -0.70 27.81 -9.16
C THR A 125 -2.17 27.66 -8.79
N ALA A 126 -2.58 26.46 -8.33
CA ALA A 126 -3.93 26.17 -7.88
C ALA A 126 -4.29 26.75 -6.50
N GLY A 127 -3.33 27.40 -5.82
CA GLY A 127 -3.50 27.91 -4.45
C GLY A 127 -3.60 26.80 -3.40
N VAL A 128 -3.08 25.62 -3.70
CA VAL A 128 -2.89 24.53 -2.72
C VAL A 128 -1.62 24.84 -1.94
N PRO A 129 -1.64 24.81 -0.59
CA PRO A 129 -0.44 25.04 0.20
C PRO A 129 0.68 24.08 -0.20
N VAL A 130 1.83 24.60 -0.58
CA VAL A 130 3.05 23.83 -0.86
C VAL A 130 4.11 24.20 0.15
N LEU A 131 5.04 23.29 0.40
CA LEU A 131 6.12 23.54 1.35
C LEU A 131 6.95 24.76 0.89
N PRO A 132 7.20 25.75 1.77
CA PRO A 132 8.04 26.89 1.41
C PRO A 132 9.42 26.39 1.00
N GLY A 133 9.94 26.91 -0.10
CA GLY A 133 11.17 26.42 -0.70
C GLY A 133 11.44 27.08 -2.03
N ARG A 134 12.70 27.03 -2.45
CA ARG A 134 13.13 27.43 -3.78
C ARG A 134 13.45 26.19 -4.59
N GLU A 135 12.77 26.02 -5.72
CA GLU A 135 12.95 24.87 -6.62
C GLU A 135 14.12 25.07 -7.59
N GLU A 136 14.62 26.30 -7.70
CA GLU A 136 15.80 26.63 -8.50
C GLU A 136 17.07 26.19 -7.76
N ALA A 137 18.09 25.86 -8.56
CA ALA A 137 19.40 25.51 -8.05
C ALA A 137 19.98 26.66 -7.22
N ILE A 138 20.58 26.33 -6.07
CA ILE A 138 21.36 27.29 -5.30
C ILE A 138 22.74 27.46 -5.94
N GLU A 139 22.98 28.63 -6.52
CA GLU A 139 24.18 28.99 -7.27
C GLU A 139 25.25 29.65 -6.37
N SER A 140 24.87 30.39 -5.32
CA SER A 140 25.82 31.03 -4.39
C SER A 140 25.49 30.84 -2.90
N GLU A 141 26.48 31.13 -2.05
CA GLU A 141 26.32 31.10 -0.59
C GLU A 141 25.41 32.23 -0.09
N GLU A 142 25.50 33.43 -0.69
CA GLU A 142 24.63 34.56 -0.37
C GLU A 142 23.17 34.26 -0.67
N GLU A 143 22.92 33.65 -1.85
CA GLU A 143 21.61 33.21 -2.26
C GLU A 143 21.03 32.15 -1.32
N ALA A 144 21.86 31.20 -0.88
CA ALA A 144 21.45 30.18 0.07
C ALA A 144 20.98 30.79 1.41
N ILE A 145 21.74 31.76 1.91
CA ILE A 145 21.47 32.45 3.17
C ILE A 145 20.15 33.23 3.07
N GLU A 146 19.95 33.99 1.99
CA GLU A 146 18.71 34.75 1.77
C GLU A 146 17.49 33.83 1.74
N VAL A 147 17.56 32.74 0.98
CA VAL A 147 16.48 31.75 0.86
C VAL A 147 16.19 31.09 2.21
N ALA A 148 17.23 30.70 2.96
CA ALA A 148 17.05 30.08 4.27
C ALA A 148 16.49 31.04 5.32
N ASP A 149 16.89 32.32 5.28
CA ASP A 149 16.37 33.37 6.15
C ASP A 149 14.89 33.70 5.79
N GLU A 150 14.49 33.67 4.51
CA GLU A 150 13.09 33.83 4.06
C GLU A 150 12.19 32.66 4.50
N ILE A 151 12.65 31.42 4.31
CA ILE A 151 11.93 30.21 4.72
C ILE A 151 11.87 30.07 6.25
N GLY A 152 12.93 30.53 6.91
CA GLY A 152 13.22 30.33 8.32
C GLY A 152 13.72 28.92 8.64
N TYR A 153 14.63 28.80 9.60
CA TYR A 153 15.17 27.52 10.05
C TYR A 153 14.15 26.70 10.90
N PRO A 154 14.33 25.38 11.03
CA PRO A 154 15.25 24.55 10.26
C PRO A 154 14.84 24.43 8.78
N VAL A 155 15.83 24.28 7.91
CA VAL A 155 15.68 24.03 6.48
C VAL A 155 16.31 22.69 6.10
N ILE A 156 15.90 22.12 4.97
CA ILE A 156 16.49 20.91 4.42
C ILE A 156 17.09 21.21 3.05
N ILE A 157 18.35 20.82 2.86
CA ILE A 157 19.04 20.86 1.59
C ILE A 157 18.84 19.51 0.92
N LYS A 158 18.36 19.52 -0.32
CA LYS A 158 18.07 18.31 -1.09
C LYS A 158 18.81 18.35 -2.42
N ALA A 159 19.37 17.21 -2.82
CA ALA A 159 19.92 17.02 -4.16
C ALA A 159 18.81 16.86 -5.22
N SER A 160 18.98 17.50 -6.39
CA SER A 160 18.04 17.42 -7.54
C SER A 160 17.80 15.98 -8.00
N ALA A 161 18.86 15.18 -8.11
CA ALA A 161 18.83 13.79 -8.52
C ALA A 161 18.66 12.78 -7.36
N GLY A 162 18.43 13.26 -6.14
CA GLY A 162 18.39 12.43 -4.92
C GLY A 162 17.07 11.66 -4.74
N GLY A 163 17.19 10.37 -4.42
CA GLY A 163 16.06 9.49 -4.07
C GLY A 163 16.36 8.65 -2.82
N GLY A 164 15.32 8.29 -2.05
CA GLY A 164 15.46 7.40 -0.89
C GLY A 164 16.22 7.97 0.32
N GLY A 165 16.23 9.30 0.49
CA GLY A 165 16.89 9.98 1.62
C GLY A 165 18.39 10.25 1.43
N ILE A 166 18.99 9.75 0.34
CA ILE A 166 20.40 10.02 0.01
C ILE A 166 20.51 11.44 -0.58
N GLY A 167 21.43 12.25 -0.03
CA GLY A 167 21.63 13.64 -0.47
C GLY A 167 20.61 14.62 0.12
N MET A 168 20.14 14.37 1.35
CA MET A 168 19.30 15.29 2.11
C MET A 168 19.93 15.58 3.47
N ASN A 169 20.15 16.85 3.79
CA ASN A 169 20.72 17.26 5.08
C ASN A 169 19.91 18.40 5.69
N VAL A 170 19.65 18.33 7.00
CA VAL A 170 18.90 19.32 7.75
C VAL A 170 19.88 20.34 8.34
N VAL A 171 19.52 21.61 8.24
CA VAL A 171 20.28 22.75 8.77
C VAL A 171 19.41 23.46 9.79
N TYR A 172 19.88 23.56 11.04
CA TYR A 172 19.10 24.13 12.14
C TYR A 172 19.38 25.61 12.37
N ASN A 173 20.50 26.12 11.88
CA ASN A 173 20.93 27.49 12.07
C ASN A 173 21.81 27.95 10.88
N LYS A 174 22.08 29.25 10.84
CA LYS A 174 22.80 29.89 9.73
C LYS A 174 24.25 29.45 9.65
N GLU A 175 24.86 29.17 10.79
CA GLU A 175 26.27 28.78 10.92
C GLU A 175 26.56 27.44 10.25
N GLU A 176 25.59 26.52 10.24
CA GLU A 176 25.70 25.20 9.62
C GLU A 176 25.42 25.20 8.11
N LEU A 177 24.82 26.26 7.56
CA LEU A 177 24.23 26.25 6.22
C LEU A 177 25.26 26.01 5.11
N VAL A 178 26.34 26.80 5.10
CA VAL A 178 27.33 26.79 4.02
C VAL A 178 28.05 25.43 3.95
N ASP A 179 28.53 24.94 5.09
CA ASP A 179 29.21 23.65 5.19
C ASP A 179 28.29 22.48 4.77
N THR A 180 27.01 22.56 5.15
CA THR A 180 26.03 21.54 4.79
C THR A 180 25.69 21.56 3.30
N ILE A 181 25.65 22.73 2.66
CA ILE A 181 25.47 22.84 1.20
C ILE A 181 26.64 22.21 0.48
N GLN A 182 27.88 22.57 0.84
CA GLN A 182 29.08 22.05 0.19
C GLN A 182 29.16 20.53 0.31
N SER A 183 28.95 19.98 1.50
CA SER A 183 28.92 18.53 1.72
C SER A 183 27.80 17.84 0.93
N THR A 184 26.60 18.42 0.88
CA THR A 184 25.48 17.87 0.10
C THR A 184 25.76 17.88 -1.40
N LYS A 185 26.35 18.96 -1.94
CA LYS A 185 26.78 19.05 -3.34
C LYS A 185 27.81 17.97 -3.68
N SER A 186 28.80 17.74 -2.80
CA SER A 186 29.79 16.68 -2.99
C SER A 186 29.19 15.28 -2.99
N ILE A 187 28.26 15.00 -2.07
CA ILE A 187 27.53 13.71 -2.04
C ILE A 187 26.70 13.53 -3.30
N ALA A 188 25.96 14.57 -3.71
CA ALA A 188 25.12 14.53 -4.89
C ALA A 188 25.94 14.27 -6.17
N GLN A 189 27.07 14.96 -6.32
CA GLN A 189 28.00 14.75 -7.42
C GLN A 189 28.56 13.33 -7.44
N SER A 190 28.98 12.82 -6.27
CA SER A 190 29.55 11.48 -6.14
C SER A 190 28.53 10.37 -6.40
N ALA A 191 27.29 10.54 -5.94
CA ALA A 191 26.27 9.51 -5.99
C ALA A 191 25.47 9.53 -7.29
N PHE A 192 25.25 10.71 -7.86
CA PHE A 192 24.30 10.92 -8.97
C PHE A 192 24.88 11.66 -10.17
N GLY A 193 26.15 12.10 -10.11
CA GLY A 193 26.79 12.87 -11.19
C GLY A 193 26.25 14.30 -11.35
N ASP A 194 25.37 14.74 -10.45
CA ASP A 194 24.72 16.05 -10.46
C ASP A 194 24.87 16.70 -9.07
N SER A 195 25.53 17.86 -9.05
CA SER A 195 25.77 18.64 -7.82
C SER A 195 24.66 19.65 -7.50
N THR A 196 23.57 19.64 -8.26
CA THR A 196 22.46 20.57 -8.07
C THR A 196 21.74 20.29 -6.75
N VAL A 197 21.61 21.34 -5.93
CA VAL A 197 20.88 21.28 -4.65
C VAL A 197 19.89 22.44 -4.54
N PHE A 198 18.84 22.21 -3.76
CA PHE A 198 17.77 23.16 -3.48
C PHE A 198 17.42 23.17 -1.98
N ILE A 199 16.82 24.27 -1.51
CA ILE A 199 16.48 24.49 -0.09
C ILE A 199 14.96 24.52 0.07
N GLU A 200 14.46 23.73 1.02
CA GLU A 200 13.05 23.73 1.42
C GLU A 200 12.92 23.85 2.94
N LYS A 201 11.74 24.23 3.40
CA LYS A 201 11.42 24.17 4.82
C LYS A 201 11.57 22.74 5.33
N TYR A 202 12.25 22.57 6.46
CA TYR A 202 12.21 21.30 7.17
C TYR A 202 11.05 21.34 8.17
N LEU A 203 10.15 20.36 8.05
CA LEU A 203 9.12 20.14 9.06
C LEU A 203 9.66 19.12 10.05
N GLU A 204 9.76 19.53 11.31
CA GLU A 204 10.12 18.62 12.39
C GLU A 204 8.94 17.71 12.72
N LYS A 205 9.16 16.39 12.69
CA LYS A 205 8.20 15.35 13.05
C LYS A 205 6.78 15.61 12.49
N PRO A 206 6.63 15.82 11.17
CA PRO A 206 5.34 16.09 10.57
C PRO A 206 4.46 14.84 10.67
N ARG A 207 3.15 15.04 10.55
CA ARG A 207 2.22 13.97 10.25
C ARG A 207 2.07 13.81 8.74
N HIS A 208 1.88 12.57 8.30
CA HIS A 208 1.46 12.29 6.94
C HIS A 208 -0.06 12.16 6.93
N ILE A 209 -0.75 13.21 6.45
CA ILE A 209 -2.21 13.21 6.31
C ILE A 209 -2.54 13.25 4.83
N GLU A 210 -3.47 12.42 4.40
CA GLU A 210 -3.87 12.36 3.00
C GLU A 210 -5.38 12.42 2.84
N ILE A 211 -5.83 12.96 1.71
CA ILE A 211 -7.25 13.15 1.40
C ILE A 211 -7.63 12.30 0.20
N GLN A 212 -8.66 11.47 0.33
CA GLN A 212 -9.23 10.70 -0.77
C GLN A 212 -10.05 11.59 -1.68
N ILE A 213 -9.81 11.55 -2.99
CA ILE A 213 -10.64 12.23 -4.00
C ILE A 213 -11.32 11.20 -4.90
N VAL A 214 -12.52 11.54 -5.35
CA VAL A 214 -13.26 10.83 -6.39
C VAL A 214 -13.80 11.87 -7.36
N ALA A 215 -13.50 11.71 -8.64
CA ALA A 215 -13.84 12.68 -9.67
C ALA A 215 -14.39 12.01 -10.92
N ASP A 216 -15.47 12.53 -11.50
CA ASP A 216 -16.04 12.00 -12.74
C ASP A 216 -15.54 12.73 -14.00
N LYS A 217 -15.88 12.18 -15.17
CA LYS A 217 -15.54 12.78 -16.47
C LYS A 217 -16.36 14.04 -16.80
N PHE A 218 -17.21 14.52 -15.90
CA PHE A 218 -18.10 15.66 -16.08
C PHE A 218 -17.68 16.88 -15.24
N GLY A 219 -16.50 16.83 -14.62
CA GLY A 219 -15.94 17.91 -13.81
C GLY A 219 -16.41 17.93 -12.36
N ASN A 220 -17.18 16.93 -11.92
CA ASN A 220 -17.55 16.79 -10.52
C ASN A 220 -16.40 16.15 -9.75
N VAL A 221 -16.06 16.71 -8.60
CA VAL A 221 -14.98 16.25 -7.72
C VAL A 221 -15.48 16.33 -6.29
N ILE A 222 -15.37 15.23 -5.55
CA ILE A 222 -15.66 15.16 -4.11
C ILE A 222 -14.46 14.59 -3.36
N HIS A 223 -14.33 14.91 -2.07
CA HIS A 223 -13.43 14.23 -1.16
C HIS A 223 -14.18 13.27 -0.24
N LEU A 224 -13.55 12.14 0.08
CA LEU A 224 -14.03 11.14 1.03
C LEU A 224 -13.27 11.21 2.36
N GLY A 225 -12.89 12.42 2.75
CA GLY A 225 -12.21 12.68 4.02
C GLY A 225 -10.75 12.25 4.04
N ASP A 226 -10.21 12.18 5.26
CA ASP A 226 -8.80 12.07 5.55
C ASP A 226 -8.36 10.69 6.06
N ARG A 227 -7.08 10.40 5.87
CA ARG A 227 -6.37 9.28 6.49
C ARG A 227 -5.08 9.76 7.12
N GLU A 228 -4.81 9.27 8.32
CA GLU A 228 -3.55 9.42 9.03
C GLU A 228 -2.63 8.26 8.70
N CYS A 229 -1.50 8.55 8.08
CA CYS A 229 -0.54 7.59 7.54
C CYS A 229 0.86 7.78 8.13
N SER A 230 0.97 8.46 9.27
CA SER A 230 2.25 8.80 9.91
C SER A 230 3.08 7.58 10.36
N ILE A 231 2.44 6.45 10.66
CA ILE A 231 3.16 5.26 11.15
C ILE A 231 3.77 4.53 9.96
N GLN A 232 5.02 4.90 9.70
CA GLN A 232 5.80 4.40 8.57
C GLN A 232 7.19 3.97 9.00
N ARG A 233 7.83 3.14 8.18
CA ARG A 233 9.26 2.79 8.29
C ARG A 233 9.92 2.95 6.94
N ARG A 234 11.03 3.69 6.85
CA ARG A 234 11.73 3.98 5.57
C ARG A 234 10.75 4.44 4.47
N HIS A 235 9.82 5.34 4.84
CA HIS A 235 8.75 5.86 3.99
C HIS A 235 7.68 4.84 3.54
N GLN A 236 7.68 3.61 4.07
CA GLN A 236 6.63 2.63 3.83
C GLN A 236 5.61 2.68 4.98
N LYS A 237 4.35 2.99 4.64
CA LYS A 237 3.22 3.02 5.59
C LYS A 237 2.95 1.60 6.14
N LEU A 238 2.68 1.51 7.45
CA LEU A 238 2.48 0.24 8.18
C LEU A 238 1.11 0.16 8.84
N ILE A 239 0.65 1.28 9.41
CA ILE A 239 -0.65 1.42 10.08
C ILE A 239 -1.26 2.74 9.64
N GLU A 240 -2.52 2.70 9.23
CA GLU A 240 -3.29 3.85 8.78
C GLU A 240 -4.60 3.94 9.54
N GLU A 241 -5.10 5.15 9.77
CA GLU A 241 -6.41 5.33 10.41
C GLU A 241 -7.25 6.46 9.78
N SER A 242 -8.58 6.32 9.82
CA SER A 242 -9.53 7.29 9.31
C SER A 242 -10.71 7.46 10.28
N PRO A 243 -11.09 8.68 10.63
CA PRO A 243 -10.37 9.93 10.38
C PRO A 243 -9.03 10.01 11.16
N SER A 244 -8.20 11.00 10.87
CA SER A 244 -7.01 11.31 11.66
C SER A 244 -7.39 11.75 13.09
N PRO A 245 -6.63 11.37 14.14
CA PRO A 245 -6.89 11.83 15.50
C PRO A 245 -6.82 13.35 15.69
N ILE A 246 -6.13 14.06 14.80
CA ILE A 246 -6.04 15.54 14.84
C ILE A 246 -7.15 16.22 14.04
N MET A 247 -8.01 15.47 13.37
CA MET A 247 -8.95 16.03 12.41
C MET A 247 -10.13 16.71 13.11
N THR A 248 -10.26 18.01 12.89
CA THR A 248 -11.44 18.81 13.24
C THR A 248 -12.30 19.05 12.00
N GLU A 249 -13.53 19.54 12.17
CA GLU A 249 -14.39 19.90 11.03
C GLU A 249 -13.76 21.01 10.17
N GLU A 250 -13.20 22.03 10.81
CA GLU A 250 -12.51 23.13 10.13
C GLU A 250 -11.28 22.64 9.35
N LEU A 251 -10.46 21.78 9.97
CA LEU A 251 -9.29 21.23 9.29
C LEU A 251 -9.69 20.33 8.12
N ARG A 252 -10.76 19.54 8.28
CA ARG A 252 -11.31 18.69 7.23
C ARG A 252 -11.81 19.52 6.05
N GLU A 253 -12.51 20.62 6.31
CA GLU A 253 -12.96 21.54 5.28
C GLU A 253 -11.77 22.17 4.54
N ARG A 254 -10.76 22.68 5.28
CA ARG A 254 -9.55 23.29 4.70
C ARG A 254 -8.79 22.30 3.81
N MET A 255 -8.47 21.11 4.33
CA MET A 255 -7.70 20.08 3.61
C MET A 255 -8.51 19.45 2.47
N GLY A 256 -9.80 19.17 2.70
CA GLY A 256 -10.72 18.65 1.69
C GLY A 256 -10.85 19.61 0.51
N ASN A 257 -11.06 20.91 0.77
CA ASN A 257 -11.11 21.92 -0.28
C ASN A 257 -9.78 22.05 -1.03
N ALA A 258 -8.64 21.97 -0.34
CA ALA A 258 -7.33 21.97 -0.99
C ALA A 258 -7.15 20.76 -1.92
N ALA A 259 -7.55 19.57 -1.48
CA ALA A 259 -7.49 18.35 -2.28
C ALA A 259 -8.43 18.38 -3.50
N VAL A 260 -9.63 18.93 -3.34
CA VAL A 260 -10.57 19.16 -4.46
C VAL A 260 -10.01 20.17 -5.46
N LYS A 261 -9.39 21.27 -5.00
CA LYS A 261 -8.71 22.24 -5.86
C LYS A 261 -7.55 21.60 -6.63
N ALA A 262 -6.73 20.80 -5.97
CA ALA A 262 -5.64 20.04 -6.58
C ALA A 262 -6.13 19.19 -7.76
N ALA A 263 -7.16 18.38 -7.53
CA ALA A 263 -7.76 17.53 -8.55
C ALA A 263 -8.37 18.34 -9.72
N LYS A 264 -9.08 19.43 -9.43
CA LYS A 264 -9.65 20.30 -10.47
C LYS A 264 -8.57 20.96 -11.34
N ALA A 265 -7.46 21.39 -10.74
CA ALA A 265 -6.38 22.08 -11.45
C ALA A 265 -5.73 21.23 -12.57
N ILE A 266 -5.82 19.90 -12.47
CA ILE A 266 -5.27 18.97 -13.46
C ILE A 266 -6.34 18.24 -14.27
N ASN A 267 -7.60 18.68 -14.20
CA ASN A 267 -8.75 18.04 -14.83
C ASN A 267 -8.85 16.54 -14.47
N TYR A 268 -8.63 16.23 -13.19
CA TYR A 268 -8.61 14.85 -12.70
C TYR A 268 -10.00 14.19 -12.83
N HIS A 269 -10.00 12.91 -13.20
CA HIS A 269 -11.13 12.00 -13.02
C HIS A 269 -10.58 10.65 -12.53
N SER A 270 -11.45 9.73 -12.09
CA SER A 270 -11.11 8.52 -11.33
C SER A 270 -10.99 8.79 -9.83
N VAL A 271 -10.43 7.82 -9.11
CA VAL A 271 -10.06 7.90 -7.70
C VAL A 271 -8.58 8.19 -7.57
N GLY A 272 -8.21 9.04 -6.62
CA GLY A 272 -6.82 9.36 -6.32
C GLY A 272 -6.69 9.88 -4.90
N THR A 273 -5.48 10.20 -4.49
CA THR A 273 -5.21 10.73 -3.15
C THR A 273 -4.23 11.88 -3.22
N VAL A 274 -4.53 12.96 -2.52
CA VAL A 274 -3.63 14.10 -2.33
C VAL A 274 -3.02 13.98 -0.94
N GLU A 275 -1.70 13.83 -0.89
CA GLU A 275 -0.93 13.65 0.34
C GLU A 275 -0.39 15.00 0.84
N PHE A 276 -0.42 15.18 2.15
CA PHE A 276 0.05 16.39 2.83
C PHE A 276 0.97 16.03 4.00
N LEU A 277 1.97 16.87 4.22
CA LEU A 277 2.67 16.95 5.50
C LEU A 277 1.95 17.97 6.38
N TYR A 278 1.53 17.55 7.57
CA TYR A 278 0.92 18.41 8.57
C TYR A 278 1.88 18.69 9.73
N SER A 279 2.02 19.95 10.13
CA SER A 279 2.79 20.34 11.31
C SER A 279 2.18 21.59 11.96
N LYS A 280 1.95 21.54 13.27
CA LYS A 280 1.54 22.68 14.11
C LYS A 280 0.33 23.48 13.57
N GLY A 281 -0.69 22.81 13.01
CA GLY A 281 -1.90 23.46 12.50
C GLY A 281 -1.88 23.77 10.99
N GLU A 282 -0.70 23.67 10.37
CA GLU A 282 -0.52 23.92 8.94
C GLU A 282 -0.27 22.62 8.18
N PHE A 283 -0.64 22.61 6.90
CA PHE A 283 -0.47 21.48 6.01
C PHE A 283 0.12 21.92 4.67
N TYR A 284 0.91 21.04 4.05
CA TYR A 284 1.63 21.32 2.83
C TYR A 284 1.57 20.12 1.90
N PHE A 285 1.21 20.34 0.65
CA PHE A 285 1.17 19.33 -0.39
C PHE A 285 2.52 18.60 -0.49
N LEU A 286 2.45 17.29 -0.43
CA LEU A 286 3.59 16.40 -0.57
C LEU A 286 3.62 15.81 -1.98
N GLU A 287 2.58 15.07 -2.34
CA GLU A 287 2.42 14.44 -3.64
C GLU A 287 0.94 14.10 -3.90
N MET A 288 0.63 13.63 -5.11
CA MET A 288 -0.67 13.08 -5.44
C MET A 288 -0.47 11.68 -6.02
N ASN A 289 -1.08 10.68 -5.38
CA ASN A 289 -1.11 9.32 -5.88
C ASN A 289 -2.27 9.22 -6.88
N THR A 290 -1.95 9.00 -8.15
CA THR A 290 -2.91 9.04 -9.27
C THR A 290 -3.62 7.71 -9.48
N ARG A 291 -4.00 7.06 -8.37
CA ARG A 291 -4.53 5.69 -8.33
C ARG A 291 -5.25 5.43 -7.00
N VAL A 292 -5.93 4.29 -6.92
CA VAL A 292 -6.35 3.74 -5.62
C VAL A 292 -5.12 3.41 -4.76
N GLN A 293 -5.26 3.53 -3.44
CA GLN A 293 -4.20 3.20 -2.46
C GLN A 293 -4.54 1.94 -1.66
N VAL A 294 -3.54 1.41 -0.96
CA VAL A 294 -3.65 0.18 -0.17
C VAL A 294 -4.70 0.37 0.93
N GLU A 295 -4.61 1.52 1.59
CA GLU A 295 -5.38 2.03 2.72
C GLU A 295 -6.77 2.63 2.35
N HIS A 296 -7.23 2.48 1.10
CA HIS A 296 -8.61 2.87 0.75
C HIS A 296 -9.70 2.22 1.62
N PRO A 297 -9.57 0.98 2.16
CA PRO A 297 -10.63 0.33 2.92
C PRO A 297 -11.07 1.09 4.18
N ILE A 298 -10.15 1.77 4.89
CA ILE A 298 -10.51 2.56 6.08
C ILE A 298 -11.43 3.73 5.71
N THR A 299 -11.23 4.34 4.55
CA THR A 299 -12.17 5.34 4.01
C THR A 299 -13.50 4.70 3.63
N GLU A 300 -13.51 3.53 2.99
CA GLU A 300 -14.75 2.85 2.61
C GLU A 300 -15.62 2.51 3.82
N VAL A 301 -15.03 2.02 4.92
CA VAL A 301 -15.81 1.59 6.09
C VAL A 301 -16.37 2.78 6.89
N VAL A 302 -15.70 3.93 6.92
CA VAL A 302 -16.21 5.12 7.64
C VAL A 302 -17.20 5.95 6.81
N THR A 303 -17.12 5.89 5.48
CA THR A 303 -18.02 6.63 4.58
C THR A 303 -19.16 5.80 4.01
N GLY A 304 -19.00 4.48 3.94
CA GLY A 304 -19.91 3.58 3.22
C GLY A 304 -19.77 3.63 1.70
N VAL A 305 -18.81 4.40 1.16
CA VAL A 305 -18.58 4.51 -0.29
C VAL A 305 -17.63 3.42 -0.77
N ASP A 306 -18.06 2.61 -1.73
CA ASP A 306 -17.20 1.62 -2.40
C ASP A 306 -16.36 2.30 -3.48
N ILE A 307 -15.10 2.59 -3.15
CA ILE A 307 -14.18 3.41 -3.96
C ILE A 307 -13.88 2.71 -5.29
N VAL A 308 -13.61 1.40 -5.27
CA VAL A 308 -13.28 0.65 -6.49
C VAL A 308 -14.48 0.53 -7.43
N LYS A 309 -15.71 0.39 -6.90
CA LYS A 309 -16.91 0.44 -7.75
C LYS A 309 -17.13 1.82 -8.36
N GLU A 310 -16.93 2.91 -7.61
CA GLU A 310 -17.00 4.26 -8.19
C GLU A 310 -15.94 4.44 -9.27
N GLN A 311 -14.71 3.98 -9.05
CA GLN A 311 -13.63 4.00 -10.05
C GLN A 311 -14.04 3.33 -11.37
N ILE A 312 -14.62 2.12 -11.29
CA ILE A 312 -15.10 1.37 -12.47
C ILE A 312 -16.26 2.08 -13.15
N LYS A 313 -17.23 2.61 -12.39
CA LYS A 313 -18.38 3.36 -12.93
C LYS A 313 -17.94 4.63 -13.67
N ILE A 314 -17.00 5.37 -13.10
CA ILE A 314 -16.44 6.61 -13.67
C ILE A 314 -15.74 6.31 -14.99
N ALA A 315 -14.89 5.28 -15.01
CA ALA A 315 -14.23 4.83 -16.25
C ALA A 315 -15.28 4.45 -17.32
N ALA A 316 -16.36 3.79 -16.92
CA ALA A 316 -17.50 3.45 -17.79
C ALA A 316 -18.40 4.65 -18.18
N GLY A 317 -17.98 5.89 -17.91
CA GLY A 317 -18.66 7.13 -18.32
C GLY A 317 -19.85 7.52 -17.44
N LYS A 318 -19.95 7.01 -16.22
CA LYS A 318 -21.00 7.41 -15.26
C LYS A 318 -20.60 8.67 -14.49
N LYS A 319 -21.59 9.46 -14.10
CA LYS A 319 -21.45 10.56 -13.15
C LYS A 319 -21.19 10.01 -11.73
N LEU A 320 -20.65 10.83 -10.85
CA LEU A 320 -20.52 10.49 -9.44
C LEU A 320 -21.87 10.06 -8.85
N SER A 321 -21.85 8.99 -8.04
CA SER A 321 -23.05 8.51 -7.35
C SER A 321 -23.43 9.38 -6.16
N TYR A 322 -22.53 10.28 -5.71
CA TYR A 322 -22.67 11.08 -4.51
C TYR A 322 -22.26 12.53 -4.77
N LYS A 323 -22.87 13.44 -4.00
CA LYS A 323 -22.44 14.83 -3.83
C LYS A 323 -21.65 14.99 -2.53
N GLN A 324 -20.93 16.10 -2.40
CA GLN A 324 -20.08 16.35 -1.24
C GLN A 324 -20.87 16.43 0.08
N ASP A 325 -22.07 17.00 0.04
CA ASP A 325 -22.99 17.15 1.18
C ASP A 325 -23.68 15.84 1.59
N GLU A 326 -23.58 14.79 0.77
CA GLU A 326 -24.10 13.45 1.07
C GLU A 326 -23.04 12.56 1.75
N ILE A 327 -21.78 13.00 1.81
CA ILE A 327 -20.70 12.23 2.43
C ILE A 327 -20.72 12.42 3.95
N THR A 328 -21.01 11.33 4.66
CA THR A 328 -20.99 11.30 6.12
C THR A 328 -19.84 10.43 6.63
N PHE A 329 -19.12 10.91 7.63
CA PHE A 329 -18.07 10.16 8.32
C PHE A 329 -18.66 9.56 9.60
N ARG A 330 -18.70 8.24 9.71
CA ARG A 330 -19.27 7.54 10.86
C ARG A 330 -18.23 6.69 11.54
N GLY A 331 -17.92 6.98 12.80
CA GLY A 331 -16.99 6.17 13.59
C GLY A 331 -15.53 6.37 13.19
N HIS A 332 -14.73 5.34 13.44
CA HIS A 332 -13.29 5.34 13.24
C HIS A 332 -12.83 3.98 12.71
N ALA A 333 -11.82 3.97 11.85
CA ALA A 333 -11.26 2.76 11.31
C ALA A 333 -9.73 2.77 11.30
N ILE A 334 -9.14 1.60 11.49
CA ILE A 334 -7.69 1.39 11.54
C ILE A 334 -7.36 0.20 10.64
N GLU A 335 -6.35 0.36 9.78
CA GLU A 335 -5.76 -0.69 8.96
C GLU A 335 -4.37 -1.04 9.46
N CYS A 336 -4.04 -2.34 9.53
CA CYS A 336 -2.67 -2.81 9.67
C CYS A 336 -2.28 -3.69 8.48
N ARG A 337 -1.11 -3.43 7.91
CA ARG A 337 -0.55 -4.22 6.79
C ARG A 337 0.21 -5.43 7.32
N VAL A 338 -0.41 -6.60 7.26
CA VAL A 338 0.23 -7.86 7.67
C VAL A 338 1.16 -8.33 6.56
N ASN A 339 2.45 -8.28 6.81
CA ASN A 339 3.50 -8.67 5.87
C ASN A 339 4.30 -9.86 6.39
N ALA A 340 4.87 -10.63 5.46
CA ALA A 340 5.84 -11.68 5.71
C ALA A 340 7.23 -11.05 5.98
N GLU A 341 7.37 -10.42 7.14
CA GLU A 341 8.56 -9.66 7.56
C GLU A 341 8.86 -9.95 9.03
N ASP A 342 10.15 -10.08 9.36
CA ASP A 342 10.61 -10.22 10.74
C ASP A 342 10.87 -8.85 11.38
N ALA A 343 9.85 -8.29 12.02
CA ALA A 343 9.93 -6.97 12.63
C ALA A 343 10.96 -6.85 13.76
N ILE A 344 11.39 -7.96 14.39
CA ILE A 344 12.44 -7.95 15.43
C ILE A 344 13.82 -7.81 14.80
N ASN A 345 14.01 -8.41 13.64
CA ASN A 345 15.24 -8.37 12.87
C ASN A 345 15.16 -7.33 11.75
N ASP A 346 14.82 -6.08 12.10
CA ASP A 346 14.77 -4.94 11.18
C ASP A 346 13.88 -5.16 9.93
N PHE A 347 12.73 -5.83 10.12
CA PHE A 347 11.73 -6.11 9.08
C PHE A 347 12.32 -6.81 7.86
N VAL A 348 13.31 -7.70 8.06
CA VAL A 348 13.85 -8.52 6.97
C VAL A 348 12.70 -9.34 6.35
N PRO A 349 12.54 -9.36 5.01
CA PRO A 349 11.54 -10.18 4.35
C PRO A 349 11.68 -11.66 4.71
N ALA A 350 10.56 -12.30 5.02
CA ALA A 350 10.45 -13.71 5.41
C ALA A 350 9.43 -14.46 4.54
N PRO A 351 9.63 -14.50 3.21
CA PRO A 351 8.76 -15.24 2.28
C PRO A 351 8.78 -16.74 2.60
N GLY A 352 7.73 -17.44 2.19
CA GLY A 352 7.62 -18.88 2.42
C GLY A 352 6.20 -19.40 2.35
N LYS A 353 6.02 -20.66 2.75
CA LYS A 353 4.75 -21.37 2.67
C LYS A 353 3.95 -21.25 3.96
N ILE A 354 2.72 -20.77 3.84
CA ILE A 354 1.76 -20.73 4.94
C ILE A 354 1.27 -22.16 5.21
N LYS A 355 1.64 -22.72 6.35
CA LYS A 355 1.28 -24.08 6.78
C LYS A 355 -0.10 -24.14 7.42
N TYR A 356 -0.45 -23.09 8.17
CA TYR A 356 -1.74 -22.97 8.82
C TYR A 356 -2.20 -21.52 8.76
N TYR A 357 -3.49 -21.34 8.47
CA TYR A 357 -4.10 -20.04 8.29
C TYR A 357 -5.47 -20.03 8.97
N ARG A 358 -5.67 -19.11 9.91
CA ARG A 358 -6.97 -18.79 10.50
C ARG A 358 -7.10 -17.28 10.57
N SER A 359 -7.94 -16.74 9.69
CA SER A 359 -8.28 -15.32 9.67
C SER A 359 -9.12 -14.92 10.89
N PRO A 360 -8.94 -13.70 11.42
CA PRO A 360 -9.86 -13.13 12.39
C PRO A 360 -11.18 -12.73 11.72
N GLY A 361 -12.20 -12.45 12.53
CA GLY A 361 -13.50 -11.98 12.05
C GLY A 361 -14.34 -11.36 13.15
N GLY A 362 -15.66 -11.46 13.01
CA GLY A 362 -16.63 -10.91 13.97
C GLY A 362 -16.95 -9.42 13.73
N PRO A 363 -17.78 -8.81 14.60
CA PRO A 363 -18.22 -7.43 14.44
C PRO A 363 -17.06 -6.45 14.30
N GLY A 364 -17.16 -5.58 13.30
CA GLY A 364 -16.21 -4.51 13.04
C GLY A 364 -14.86 -4.94 12.52
N VAL A 365 -14.70 -6.16 11.99
CA VAL A 365 -13.45 -6.63 11.37
C VAL A 365 -13.69 -6.93 9.90
N ARG A 366 -12.91 -6.28 9.04
CA ARG A 366 -12.78 -6.54 7.60
C ARG A 366 -11.38 -7.08 7.34
N LEU A 367 -11.28 -8.03 6.43
CA LEU A 367 -10.00 -8.60 6.01
C LEU A 367 -9.92 -8.65 4.48
N ASP A 368 -8.95 -7.93 3.93
CA ASP A 368 -8.63 -7.95 2.52
C ASP A 368 -7.32 -8.73 2.36
N SER A 369 -7.39 -9.97 1.83
CA SER A 369 -6.24 -10.86 1.70
C SER A 369 -6.14 -11.46 0.31
N GLY A 370 -4.88 -11.65 -0.14
CA GLY A 370 -4.54 -12.37 -1.37
C GLY A 370 -4.09 -13.82 -1.14
N VAL A 371 -4.12 -14.32 0.10
CA VAL A 371 -3.59 -15.64 0.48
C VAL A 371 -4.66 -16.56 1.08
N PHE A 372 -4.30 -17.84 1.24
CA PHE A 372 -5.11 -18.86 1.91
C PHE A 372 -4.19 -19.90 2.57
N GLY A 373 -4.75 -20.82 3.37
CA GLY A 373 -3.96 -21.91 3.97
C GLY A 373 -3.30 -22.78 2.91
N GLY A 374 -1.97 -22.90 2.97
CA GLY A 374 -1.17 -23.60 1.96
C GLY A 374 -0.56 -22.71 0.88
N ALA A 375 -0.95 -21.42 0.81
CA ALA A 375 -0.38 -20.46 -0.13
C ALA A 375 1.12 -20.21 0.13
N GLU A 376 1.83 -19.84 -0.92
CA GLU A 376 3.24 -19.47 -0.89
C GLU A 376 3.38 -17.97 -1.14
N ILE A 377 4.21 -17.32 -0.33
CA ILE A 377 4.59 -15.92 -0.50
C ILE A 377 5.91 -15.92 -1.27
N PRO A 378 5.93 -15.47 -2.52
CA PRO A 378 7.14 -15.49 -3.33
C PRO A 378 8.13 -14.40 -2.89
N PRO A 379 9.44 -14.60 -3.06
CA PRO A 379 10.46 -13.60 -2.74
C PRO A 379 10.57 -12.47 -3.78
N TYR A 380 9.79 -12.52 -4.86
CA TYR A 380 9.92 -11.62 -6.02
C TYR A 380 9.11 -10.33 -5.93
N TYR A 381 8.13 -10.27 -5.02
CA TYR A 381 7.14 -9.19 -4.93
C TYR A 381 7.06 -8.63 -3.51
N ASP A 382 6.09 -7.75 -3.28
CA ASP A 382 5.75 -7.28 -1.95
C ASP A 382 5.43 -8.47 -1.01
N SER A 383 5.80 -8.30 0.24
CA SER A 383 5.67 -9.29 1.31
C SER A 383 4.24 -9.37 1.89
N MET A 384 3.26 -8.66 1.33
CA MET A 384 1.95 -8.50 1.96
C MET A 384 1.13 -9.79 1.95
N VAL A 385 0.65 -10.16 3.13
CA VAL A 385 -0.22 -11.30 3.39
C VAL A 385 -1.68 -10.86 3.32
N ALA A 386 -2.00 -9.79 4.05
CA ALA A 386 -3.35 -9.27 4.20
C ALA A 386 -3.34 -7.85 4.77
N LYS A 387 -4.45 -7.17 4.60
CA LYS A 387 -4.81 -5.95 5.29
C LYS A 387 -5.92 -6.28 6.28
N ILE A 388 -5.67 -6.04 7.55
CA ILE A 388 -6.68 -6.18 8.59
C ILE A 388 -7.23 -4.79 8.91
N ILE A 389 -8.54 -4.64 8.77
CA ILE A 389 -9.22 -3.37 8.99
C ILE A 389 -10.20 -3.56 10.12
N THR A 390 -10.15 -2.66 11.08
CA THR A 390 -11.12 -2.62 12.17
C THR A 390 -11.87 -1.31 12.15
N TYR A 391 -13.14 -1.38 12.55
CA TYR A 391 -14.07 -0.27 12.58
C TYR A 391 -14.71 -0.21 13.95
N GLY A 392 -14.91 0.98 14.52
CA GLY A 392 -15.63 1.23 15.78
C GLY A 392 -16.40 2.55 15.71
N LEU A 393 -17.35 2.77 16.63
CA LEU A 393 -18.04 4.07 16.74
C LEU A 393 -17.12 5.14 17.33
N THR A 394 -16.07 4.73 18.03
CA THR A 394 -14.97 5.59 18.49
C THR A 394 -13.62 4.98 18.10
N ARG A 395 -12.57 5.79 18.18
CA ARG A 395 -11.20 5.35 17.96
C ARG A 395 -10.80 4.24 18.95
N GLU A 396 -11.17 4.38 20.21
CA GLU A 396 -10.89 3.39 21.26
C GLU A 396 -11.56 2.05 20.94
N GLU A 397 -12.79 2.05 20.45
CA GLU A 397 -13.47 0.81 20.06
C GLU A 397 -12.78 0.15 18.85
N ALA A 398 -12.35 0.92 17.86
CA ALA A 398 -11.58 0.39 16.73
C ALA A 398 -10.26 -0.23 17.21
N ILE A 399 -9.56 0.42 18.14
CA ILE A 399 -8.33 -0.08 18.78
C ILE A 399 -8.57 -1.41 19.49
N GLU A 400 -9.60 -1.51 20.33
CA GLU A 400 -9.91 -2.75 21.05
C GLU A 400 -10.28 -3.89 20.09
N ARG A 401 -10.99 -3.59 19.00
CA ARG A 401 -11.26 -4.56 17.94
C ARG A 401 -9.98 -4.98 17.22
N MET A 402 -9.03 -4.07 16.98
CA MET A 402 -7.74 -4.39 16.38
C MET A 402 -6.89 -5.30 17.29
N LYS A 403 -6.83 -5.00 18.60
CA LYS A 403 -6.17 -5.87 19.60
C LYS A 403 -6.72 -7.29 19.54
N ARG A 404 -8.04 -7.45 19.59
CA ARG A 404 -8.71 -8.76 19.46
C ARG A 404 -8.32 -9.43 18.14
N ALA A 405 -8.52 -8.74 17.03
CA ALA A 405 -8.37 -9.32 15.70
C ALA A 405 -6.92 -9.76 15.41
N LEU A 406 -5.91 -8.99 15.83
CA LEU A 406 -4.50 -9.38 15.74
C LEU A 406 -4.16 -10.56 16.65
N SER A 407 -4.77 -10.68 17.83
CA SER A 407 -4.55 -11.82 18.74
C SER A 407 -5.15 -13.13 18.21
N GLU A 408 -6.23 -13.05 17.45
CA GLU A 408 -6.92 -14.19 16.83
C GLU A 408 -6.29 -14.61 15.49
N TYR A 409 -5.51 -13.72 14.85
CA TYR A 409 -4.96 -13.98 13.52
C TYR A 409 -3.79 -14.97 13.59
N MET A 410 -4.01 -16.17 13.06
CA MET A 410 -2.97 -17.19 12.96
C MET A 410 -2.48 -17.34 11.52
N VAL A 411 -1.21 -16.99 11.30
CA VAL A 411 -0.48 -17.25 10.06
C VAL A 411 0.81 -17.97 10.46
N LEU A 412 0.86 -19.29 10.26
CA LEU A 412 1.98 -20.14 10.67
C LEU A 412 2.75 -20.67 9.45
N GLY A 413 4.03 -20.98 9.63
CA GLY A 413 4.94 -21.41 8.56
C GLY A 413 5.77 -20.29 7.94
N ILE A 414 5.44 -19.03 8.23
CA ILE A 414 6.20 -17.83 7.89
C ILE A 414 6.29 -16.91 9.11
N ILE A 415 7.28 -16.02 9.13
CA ILE A 415 7.36 -14.94 10.12
C ILE A 415 6.54 -13.77 9.59
N THR A 416 5.77 -13.12 10.47
CA THR A 416 4.96 -11.95 10.12
C THR A 416 5.24 -10.77 11.04
N ASN A 417 4.90 -9.57 10.58
CA ASN A 417 4.99 -8.34 11.37
C ASN A 417 3.80 -8.14 12.35
N ILE A 418 2.94 -9.14 12.56
CA ILE A 418 1.84 -9.08 13.56
C ILE A 418 2.34 -8.68 14.96
N PRO A 419 3.48 -9.19 15.48
CA PRO A 419 4.00 -8.77 16.78
C PRO A 419 4.28 -7.26 16.88
N PHE A 420 4.72 -6.63 15.79
CA PHE A 420 4.90 -5.18 15.72
C PHE A 420 3.57 -4.45 15.83
N HIS A 421 2.56 -4.86 15.05
CA HIS A 421 1.23 -4.24 15.10
C HIS A 421 0.61 -4.35 16.50
N ARG A 422 0.70 -5.52 17.14
CA ARG A 422 0.20 -5.70 18.52
C ARG A 422 0.90 -4.77 19.52
N ALA A 423 2.21 -4.60 19.37
CA ALA A 423 2.99 -3.73 20.25
C ALA A 423 2.64 -2.24 20.05
N VAL A 424 2.44 -1.79 18.81
CA VAL A 424 2.10 -0.40 18.50
C VAL A 424 0.68 -0.04 18.93
N ILE A 425 -0.30 -0.91 18.70
CA ILE A 425 -1.71 -0.67 19.06
C ILE A 425 -1.92 -0.52 20.59
N GLU A 426 -0.96 -0.97 21.40
CA GLU A 426 -0.96 -0.86 22.86
C GLU A 426 -0.06 0.26 23.40
N GLU A 427 0.65 0.98 22.54
CA GLU A 427 1.64 1.98 22.92
C GLU A 427 0.99 3.34 23.24
N ASP A 428 1.46 4.01 24.30
CA ASP A 428 0.83 5.21 24.86
C ASP A 428 0.70 6.39 23.87
N ASN A 429 1.72 6.65 23.04
CA ASN A 429 1.66 7.69 22.02
C ASN A 429 0.69 7.31 20.91
N PHE A 430 0.62 6.05 20.52
CA PHE A 430 -0.44 5.58 19.61
C PHE A 430 -1.84 5.80 20.20
N LEU A 431 -2.06 5.37 21.45
CA LEU A 431 -3.35 5.49 22.14
C LEU A 431 -3.79 6.96 22.28
N LYS A 432 -2.85 7.88 22.55
CA LYS A 432 -3.10 9.32 22.63
C LYS A 432 -3.19 10.02 21.26
N GLY A 433 -2.89 9.30 20.17
CA GLY A 433 -2.84 9.88 18.83
C GLY A 433 -1.65 10.80 18.60
N ASN A 434 -0.58 10.72 19.42
CA ASN A 434 0.67 11.46 19.29
C ASN A 434 1.57 10.83 18.21
N LEU A 435 1.23 11.07 16.95
CA LEU A 435 1.87 10.44 15.80
C LEU A 435 2.73 11.43 15.02
N SER A 436 3.76 10.90 14.36
CA SER A 436 4.58 11.60 13.37
C SER A 436 5.21 10.58 12.42
N THR A 437 5.78 11.05 11.32
CA THR A 437 6.56 10.24 10.37
C THR A 437 7.78 9.55 10.98
N HIS A 438 8.20 9.96 12.18
CA HIS A 438 9.32 9.41 12.94
C HIS A 438 8.85 8.46 14.05
N TYR A 439 7.54 8.20 14.15
CA TYR A 439 6.93 7.46 15.26
C TYR A 439 7.63 6.13 15.55
N VAL A 440 7.89 5.33 14.51
CA VAL A 440 8.54 4.01 14.69
C VAL A 440 9.96 4.17 15.24
N GLU A 441 10.73 5.12 14.72
CA GLU A 441 12.13 5.36 15.14
C GLU A 441 12.20 5.90 16.56
N ASP A 442 11.37 6.89 16.89
CA ASP A 442 11.29 7.53 18.19
C ASP A 442 10.83 6.58 19.30
N ASN A 443 9.91 5.66 18.98
CA ASN A 443 9.24 4.82 19.97
C ASN A 443 9.70 3.35 19.93
N LEU A 444 10.60 2.94 19.03
CA LEU A 444 11.02 1.53 18.92
C LEU A 444 11.47 0.97 20.27
N CYS A 445 12.24 1.74 21.04
CA CYS A 445 12.68 1.35 22.37
C CYS A 445 11.53 1.13 23.37
N SER A 446 10.44 1.90 23.28
CA SER A 446 9.30 1.80 24.21
C SER A 446 8.54 0.49 24.02
N PHE A 447 8.28 0.10 22.77
CA PHE A 447 7.47 -1.09 22.46
C PHE A 447 8.28 -2.33 22.07
N ARG A 448 9.63 -2.26 21.99
CA ARG A 448 10.49 -3.41 21.62
C ARG A 448 10.25 -4.63 22.52
N LYS A 449 10.10 -4.42 23.83
CA LYS A 449 9.86 -5.52 24.78
C LYS A 449 8.52 -6.22 24.51
N ALA A 450 7.46 -5.45 24.28
CA ALA A 450 6.15 -5.99 23.92
C ALA A 450 6.19 -6.75 22.59
N MET A 451 6.87 -6.19 21.58
CA MET A 451 7.07 -6.84 20.28
C MET A 451 7.78 -8.19 20.41
N VAL A 452 8.85 -8.28 21.22
CA VAL A 452 9.56 -9.55 21.47
C VAL A 452 8.65 -10.56 22.18
N ASN A 453 7.89 -10.13 23.19
CA ASN A 453 6.94 -11.00 23.87
C ASN A 453 5.89 -11.57 22.91
N TYR A 454 5.34 -10.74 22.02
CA TYR A 454 4.35 -11.18 21.03
C TYR A 454 4.92 -12.12 19.98
N ALA A 455 6.20 -11.98 19.61
CA ALA A 455 6.85 -12.95 18.74
C ALA A 455 7.11 -14.29 19.44
N LEU A 456 7.47 -14.27 20.73
CA LEU A 456 7.57 -15.51 21.53
C LEU A 456 6.20 -16.20 21.65
N GLU A 457 5.13 -15.44 21.91
CA GLU A 457 3.75 -15.98 21.92
C GLU A 457 3.37 -16.60 20.57
N ALA A 458 3.72 -15.95 19.45
CA ALA A 458 3.48 -16.49 18.11
C ALA A 458 4.26 -17.81 17.87
N LYS A 459 5.52 -17.88 18.31
CA LYS A 459 6.35 -19.09 18.23
C LYS A 459 5.81 -20.24 19.08
N ASP A 460 5.34 -19.94 20.30
CA ASP A 460 4.74 -20.92 21.18
C ASP A 460 3.43 -21.47 20.59
N ARG A 461 2.60 -20.60 20.01
CA ARG A 461 1.42 -21.04 19.25
C ARG A 461 1.81 -21.93 18.08
N GLU A 462 2.83 -21.56 17.30
CA GLU A 462 3.29 -22.40 16.19
C GLU A 462 3.72 -23.79 16.66
N LYS A 463 4.42 -23.89 17.79
CA LYS A 463 4.83 -25.17 18.39
C LYS A 463 3.61 -26.00 18.79
N ILE A 464 2.65 -25.42 19.52
CA ILE A 464 1.43 -26.13 19.98
C ILE A 464 0.62 -26.66 18.79
N PHE A 465 0.41 -25.84 17.77
CA PHE A 465 -0.37 -26.24 16.60
C PHE A 465 0.39 -27.21 15.71
N SER A 466 1.70 -27.05 15.56
CA SER A 466 2.55 -28.04 14.87
C SER A 466 2.48 -29.39 15.59
N GLU A 467 2.64 -29.44 16.91
CA GLU A 467 2.55 -30.69 17.66
C GLU A 467 1.17 -31.35 17.51
N LYS A 468 0.07 -30.59 17.59
CA LYS A 468 -1.29 -31.14 17.43
C LYS A 468 -1.60 -31.60 15.99
N VAL A 469 -1.19 -30.85 14.98
CA VAL A 469 -1.44 -31.17 13.56
C VAL A 469 -0.55 -32.32 13.09
N PHE A 470 0.72 -32.38 13.53
CA PHE A 470 1.67 -33.40 13.06
C PHE A 470 1.67 -34.71 13.87
N HIS A 471 1.09 -34.76 15.08
CA HIS A 471 0.90 -36.05 15.80
C HIS A 471 -0.12 -36.97 15.12
N GLY A 472 -1.16 -36.43 14.47
CA GLY A 472 -2.08 -37.22 13.65
C GLY A 472 -1.38 -37.84 12.44
N ASN A 473 -0.49 -37.08 11.80
CA ASN A 473 0.25 -37.54 10.63
C ASN A 473 1.31 -38.60 10.95
N LYS A 474 1.92 -38.64 12.14
CA LYS A 474 2.85 -39.74 12.47
C LYS A 474 2.17 -41.11 12.46
N LYS A 475 0.94 -41.21 13.00
CA LYS A 475 0.15 -42.45 12.92
C LYS A 475 -0.30 -42.75 11.49
N VAL A 476 -0.77 -41.75 10.74
CA VAL A 476 -1.19 -41.95 9.34
C VAL A 476 -0.01 -42.32 8.44
N ILE A 477 1.15 -41.71 8.61
CA ILE A 477 2.40 -42.04 7.90
C ILE A 477 2.89 -43.43 8.31
N ALA A 478 2.82 -43.79 9.59
CA ALA A 478 3.18 -45.13 10.04
C ALA A 478 2.20 -46.20 9.50
N ILE A 479 0.90 -45.91 9.44
CA ILE A 479 -0.12 -46.80 8.86
C ILE A 479 0.08 -46.91 7.34
N ALA A 480 0.28 -45.80 6.63
CA ALA A 480 0.53 -45.79 5.19
C ALA A 480 1.85 -46.49 4.84
N GLY A 481 2.91 -46.27 5.61
CA GLY A 481 4.17 -46.99 5.49
C GLY A 481 4.03 -48.48 5.76
N GLY A 482 3.30 -48.86 6.82
CA GLY A 482 2.99 -50.26 7.13
C GLY A 482 2.13 -50.94 6.06
N LEU A 483 1.14 -50.22 5.50
CA LEU A 483 0.28 -50.71 4.43
C LEU A 483 1.08 -50.93 3.14
N ASN A 484 1.96 -50.00 2.76
CA ASN A 484 2.85 -50.16 1.61
C ASN A 484 3.83 -51.32 1.79
N ALA A 485 4.42 -51.48 2.98
CA ALA A 485 5.28 -52.63 3.28
C ALA A 485 4.51 -53.96 3.20
N TYR A 486 3.27 -54.00 3.69
CA TYR A 486 2.40 -55.17 3.61
C TYR A 486 2.03 -55.52 2.16
N ILE A 487 1.60 -54.54 1.37
CA ILE A 487 1.29 -54.71 -0.06
C ILE A 487 2.51 -55.22 -0.82
N THR A 488 3.70 -54.67 -0.53
CA THR A 488 4.97 -55.10 -1.15
C THR A 488 5.30 -56.54 -0.76
N SER A 489 5.07 -56.94 0.49
CA SER A 489 5.28 -58.32 0.96
C SER A 489 4.33 -59.33 0.31
N LEU A 490 3.07 -58.94 0.06
CA LEU A 490 2.09 -59.77 -0.66
C LEU A 490 2.47 -59.94 -2.13
N SER A 491 2.95 -58.86 -2.77
CA SER A 491 3.43 -58.90 -4.15
C SER A 491 4.65 -59.82 -4.30
N ASN A 492 5.57 -59.81 -3.34
CA ASN A 492 6.73 -60.70 -3.33
C ASN A 492 6.37 -62.16 -3.02
N LYS A 493 5.46 -62.42 -2.07
CA LYS A 493 4.94 -63.78 -1.80
C LYS A 493 4.19 -64.39 -2.98
N ASN A 494 3.55 -63.57 -3.81
CA ASN A 494 2.88 -64.03 -5.02
C ASN A 494 3.86 -64.30 -6.17
N LYS A 495 5.03 -63.67 -6.22
CA LYS A 495 6.10 -64.02 -7.18
C LYS A 495 6.69 -65.41 -6.90
N ASP A 496 6.91 -65.77 -5.64
CA ASP A 496 7.42 -67.10 -5.25
C ASP A 496 6.48 -68.26 -5.59
N LYS A 497 5.21 -67.99 -5.91
CA LYS A 497 4.22 -68.99 -6.33
C LYS A 497 4.26 -69.30 -7.83
N TYR A 498 4.92 -68.46 -8.64
CA TYR A 498 5.03 -68.63 -10.10
C TYR A 498 6.44 -69.04 -10.57
N ASP A 499 7.46 -68.96 -9.71
CA ASP A 499 8.84 -69.39 -9.99
C ASP A 499 9.18 -70.82 -9.52
N LYS A 500 8.17 -71.63 -9.17
CA LYS A 500 8.32 -73.09 -8.98
C LYS A 500 7.54 -73.85 -10.05
N ASN A 501 8.06 -73.80 -11.28
CA ASN A 501 7.89 -74.83 -12.31
C ASN A 501 9.25 -75.05 -12.97
#